data_AF-A0A8T5MPB3-F1
#
_entry.id   AF-A0A8T5MPB3-F1
#
_cell.length_a   1.000
_cell.length_b   1.000
_cell.length_c   1.000
_cell.angle_alpha   90.00
_cell.angle_beta   90.00
_cell.angle_gamma   90.00
#
_symmetry.space_group_name_H-M   'P 1'
#
loop_
_entity.id
_entity.type
_entity.pdbx_description
1 polymer ?
#
loop_
_entity_poly.entity_id
_entity_poly.type
_entity_poly.pdbx_seq_one_letter_code
_entity_poly.pdbx_strand_id
1 'polypeptide(L)'
;MIDVKGLESHVQALVMAQGSESRVKVVPVGGSNTVSASINHTNKEISVEVGDDWDILQYDKVRRFAERLKIRNPYRMVMDNIGFHEVGHHRLKNDVDGLGCPENLKGKEVCVDAVSREMLAAGMFSQGGALYLENLVADVIDNLNCSNYTHLNGLSMFFGEQAELNKGKFSPLYEAFVKLNMQLWGRKKQKQLLSEYYTNDEVVDEVVTDCIREVGLTDVKSDNLGLLFDKERWPATFSGFAKHLVKLMDQDVPEFLPGSGSGGKGYELPVEFDGEGRFDPGKIDDPLMKRVLDNDNMKKVMQRRNEDGEGLPSFVEDWNALDYFYQAQASELYIKAESPRKGESMPISPIQARPFDTEKDSIEDILFGRILLDEEGKPCFAVPRSHVEMTQKYKKSIKSYPELNIAVLDNSRSMTEEANEKGVGRTNIVPWGDNSKYHYALLTYYGVEKALHRMGVATRTRYNMITFSGRTEATGEKAYDDRLQIKKRMLQPEFGNTTEIDVGVLARNARQPESVLMTISDGEIWNWTDIKDDFRRVISDKFYVHFQIGEDTEATRDIESWGGTVVRITDASQMPKKAIDITQKFYRSYAAGDTR
;
A
#
# COMPACT_ATOMS: atom_id res chain seq x y z
N MET A 1 -19.40 41.92 -12.95
CA MET A 1 -18.96 40.66 -13.55
C MET A 1 -17.44 40.61 -13.45
N ILE A 2 -16.92 39.60 -12.76
CA ILE A 2 -15.48 39.45 -12.53
C ILE A 2 -14.80 39.14 -13.87
N ASP A 3 -13.71 39.85 -14.19
CA ASP A 3 -12.92 39.59 -15.39
C ASP A 3 -12.07 38.31 -15.18
N VAL A 4 -12.71 37.15 -15.34
CA VAL A 4 -12.09 35.83 -15.14
C VAL A 4 -10.85 35.66 -16.03
N LYS A 5 -10.91 36.07 -17.29
CA LYS A 5 -9.77 35.95 -18.23
C LYS A 5 -8.62 36.88 -17.86
N GLY A 6 -8.94 38.10 -17.42
CA GLY A 6 -7.94 39.03 -16.91
C GLY A 6 -7.28 38.54 -15.63
N LEU A 7 -8.06 37.95 -14.71
CA LEU A 7 -7.53 37.32 -13.50
C LEU A 7 -6.65 36.11 -13.83
N GLU A 8 -7.09 35.22 -14.71
CA GLU A 8 -6.30 34.07 -15.15
C GLU A 8 -4.96 34.51 -15.75
N SER A 9 -5.00 35.46 -16.68
CA SER A 9 -3.78 35.98 -17.32
C SER A 9 -2.83 36.63 -16.31
N HIS A 10 -3.39 37.34 -15.33
CA HIS A 10 -2.62 38.02 -14.30
C HIS A 10 -1.98 37.04 -13.30
N VAL A 11 -2.76 36.10 -12.76
CA VAL A 11 -2.26 35.07 -11.84
C VAL A 11 -1.25 34.19 -12.58
N GLN A 12 -1.51 33.80 -13.83
CA GLN A 12 -0.54 33.06 -14.65
C GLN A 12 0.78 33.81 -14.81
N ALA A 13 0.75 35.13 -15.06
CA ALA A 13 1.95 35.95 -15.15
C ALA A 13 2.70 36.03 -13.82
N LEU A 14 1.98 36.09 -12.70
CA LEU A 14 2.56 36.07 -11.35
C LEU A 14 3.24 34.73 -11.05
N VAL A 15 2.58 33.61 -11.35
CA VAL A 15 3.11 32.25 -11.20
C VAL A 15 4.40 32.08 -12.03
N MET A 16 4.38 32.51 -13.29
CA MET A 16 5.56 32.49 -14.16
C MET A 16 6.69 33.39 -13.65
N ALA A 17 6.35 34.55 -13.07
CA ALA A 17 7.34 35.46 -12.48
C ALA A 17 8.05 34.83 -11.26
N GLN A 18 7.40 33.87 -10.59
CA GLN A 18 8.01 33.04 -9.54
C GLN A 18 8.79 31.85 -10.08
N GLY A 19 8.98 31.72 -11.40
CA GLY A 19 9.75 30.63 -12.00
C GLY A 19 9.02 29.29 -11.99
N SER A 20 7.72 29.26 -11.68
CA SER A 20 6.90 28.06 -11.77
C SER A 20 6.38 27.87 -13.20
N GLU A 21 6.41 26.62 -13.67
CA GLU A 21 5.81 26.20 -14.95
C GLU A 21 4.32 25.83 -14.81
N SER A 22 3.76 25.96 -13.61
CA SER A 22 2.36 25.68 -13.32
C SER A 22 1.42 26.48 -14.23
N ARG A 23 0.46 25.77 -14.81
CA ARG A 23 -0.62 26.38 -15.57
C ARG A 23 -1.72 26.83 -14.60
N VAL A 24 -2.24 28.03 -14.80
CA VAL A 24 -3.33 28.57 -13.99
C VAL A 24 -4.62 28.49 -14.79
N LYS A 25 -5.68 28.01 -14.15
CA LYS A 25 -7.03 27.97 -14.70
C LYS A 25 -7.97 28.65 -13.72
N VAL A 26 -8.69 29.68 -14.16
CA VAL A 26 -9.70 30.34 -13.33
C VAL A 26 -11.09 29.92 -13.81
N VAL A 27 -11.86 29.28 -12.93
CA VAL A 27 -13.17 28.71 -13.25
C VAL A 27 -14.27 29.49 -12.52
N PRO A 28 -15.22 30.11 -13.23
CA PRO A 28 -16.37 30.72 -12.58
C PRO A 28 -17.30 29.63 -12.04
N VAL A 29 -17.80 29.82 -10.80
CA VAL A 29 -18.73 28.90 -10.15
C VAL A 29 -20.03 29.63 -9.86
N GLY A 30 -21.08 29.23 -10.59
CA GLY A 30 -22.42 29.80 -10.42
C GLY A 30 -23.00 29.50 -9.04
N GLY A 31 -23.60 30.52 -8.41
CA GLY A 31 -24.21 30.41 -7.08
C GLY A 31 -23.22 30.36 -5.91
N SER A 32 -21.92 30.51 -6.17
CA SER A 32 -20.90 30.71 -5.15
C SER A 32 -20.63 32.20 -4.95
N ASN A 33 -20.39 32.60 -3.70
CA ASN A 33 -20.06 33.97 -3.30
C ASN A 33 -18.65 34.09 -2.70
N THR A 34 -17.77 33.12 -3.00
CA THR A 34 -16.43 33.01 -2.42
C THR A 34 -15.40 32.57 -3.47
N VAL A 35 -14.13 32.54 -3.09
CA VAL A 35 -13.01 32.06 -3.91
C VAL A 35 -12.39 30.83 -3.27
N SER A 36 -11.99 29.86 -4.09
CA SER A 36 -11.21 28.70 -3.68
C SER A 36 -10.02 28.52 -4.62
N ALA A 37 -8.95 27.92 -4.13
CA ALA A 37 -7.87 27.47 -5.00
C ALA A 37 -7.37 26.10 -4.57
N SER A 38 -6.78 25.40 -5.53
CA SER A 38 -6.10 24.14 -5.30
C SER A 38 -5.01 23.94 -6.35
N ILE A 39 -3.99 23.19 -5.97
CA ILE A 39 -2.95 22.74 -6.88
C ILE A 39 -3.02 21.24 -7.10
N ASN A 40 -2.99 20.83 -8.37
CA ASN A 40 -2.90 19.44 -8.73
C ASN A 40 -1.44 18.99 -8.67
N HIS A 41 -1.05 18.26 -7.61
CA HIS A 41 0.32 17.80 -7.42
C HIS A 41 0.84 16.83 -8.52
N THR A 42 -0.01 16.34 -9.42
CA THR A 42 0.40 15.46 -10.53
C THR A 42 0.88 16.25 -11.75
N ASN A 43 0.08 17.22 -12.20
CA ASN A 43 0.39 18.02 -13.40
C ASN A 43 0.76 19.48 -13.08
N LYS A 44 0.78 19.84 -11.79
CA LYS A 44 1.08 21.16 -11.24
C LYS A 44 0.12 22.26 -11.69
N GLU A 45 -1.06 21.92 -12.20
CA GLU A 45 -2.08 22.89 -12.58
C GLU A 45 -2.69 23.52 -11.32
N ILE A 46 -2.75 24.85 -11.28
CA ILE A 46 -3.43 25.62 -10.24
C ILE A 46 -4.84 25.94 -10.74
N SER A 47 -5.85 25.42 -10.06
CA SER A 47 -7.25 25.72 -10.33
C SER A 47 -7.74 26.72 -9.29
N VAL A 48 -8.24 27.87 -9.74
CA VAL A 48 -8.87 28.88 -8.89
C VAL A 48 -10.34 28.98 -9.25
N GLU A 49 -11.22 28.61 -8.32
CA GLU A 49 -12.65 28.72 -8.51
C GLU A 49 -13.13 30.04 -7.93
N VAL A 50 -13.83 30.84 -8.74
CA VAL A 50 -14.30 32.16 -8.35
C VAL A 50 -15.81 32.21 -8.47
N GLY A 51 -16.50 32.49 -7.37
CA GLY A 51 -17.95 32.67 -7.36
C GLY A 51 -18.40 33.84 -8.24
N ASP A 52 -19.45 33.64 -9.02
CA ASP A 52 -20.01 34.70 -9.90
C ASP A 52 -20.45 35.95 -9.11
N ASP A 53 -20.88 35.74 -7.86
CA ASP A 53 -21.31 36.77 -6.92
C ASP A 53 -20.24 37.11 -5.86
N TRP A 54 -18.99 36.69 -6.07
CA TRP A 54 -17.92 36.96 -5.12
C TRP A 54 -17.60 38.45 -5.01
N ASP A 55 -17.85 39.02 -3.83
CA ASP A 55 -17.47 40.39 -3.49
C ASP A 55 -16.76 40.45 -2.12
N ILE A 56 -15.43 40.45 -2.14
CA ILE A 56 -14.63 40.56 -0.91
C ILE A 56 -14.90 41.85 -0.10
N LEU A 57 -15.42 42.91 -0.72
CA LEU A 57 -15.71 44.19 -0.08
C LEU A 57 -17.14 44.30 0.45
N GLN A 58 -17.98 43.29 0.24
CA GLN A 58 -19.31 43.23 0.83
C GLN A 58 -19.24 43.24 2.37
N TYR A 59 -18.17 42.70 2.93
CA TYR A 59 -17.93 42.64 4.38
C TYR A 59 -17.32 43.93 4.93
N ASP A 60 -18.04 44.63 5.81
CA ASP A 60 -17.64 45.95 6.35
C ASP A 60 -16.25 45.96 7.01
N LYS A 61 -15.90 44.91 7.75
CA LYS A 61 -14.60 44.79 8.43
C LYS A 61 -13.44 44.68 7.43
N VAL A 62 -13.60 43.83 6.42
CA VAL A 62 -12.64 43.64 5.33
C VAL A 62 -12.49 44.91 4.50
N ARG A 63 -13.60 45.57 4.16
CA ARG A 63 -13.60 46.86 3.45
C ARG A 63 -12.81 47.93 4.20
N ARG A 64 -13.09 48.12 5.49
CA ARG A 64 -12.37 49.08 6.35
C ARG A 64 -10.87 48.76 6.42
N PHE A 65 -10.49 47.49 6.45
CA PHE A 65 -9.08 47.09 6.41
C PHE A 65 -8.40 47.47 5.08
N ALA A 66 -9.04 47.18 3.95
CA ALA A 66 -8.55 47.54 2.63
C ALA A 66 -8.37 49.05 2.46
N GLU A 67 -9.34 49.85 2.92
CA GLU A 67 -9.28 51.32 2.93
C GLU A 67 -8.12 51.85 3.79
N ARG A 68 -7.97 51.34 5.03
CA ARG A 68 -6.89 51.73 5.95
C ARG A 68 -5.49 51.39 5.44
N LEU A 69 -5.37 50.40 4.56
CA LEU A 69 -4.14 50.02 3.89
C LEU A 69 -3.98 50.65 2.50
N LYS A 70 -4.98 51.39 2.02
CA LYS A 70 -5.01 52.00 0.68
C LYS A 70 -4.80 50.97 -0.43
N ILE A 71 -5.40 49.78 -0.27
CA ILE A 71 -5.33 48.70 -1.27
C ILE A 71 -6.17 49.12 -2.48
N ARG A 72 -5.51 49.35 -3.63
CA ARG A 72 -6.16 49.86 -4.84
C ARG A 72 -7.12 48.86 -5.49
N ASN A 73 -6.78 47.57 -5.44
CA ASN A 73 -7.60 46.49 -6.01
C ASN A 73 -7.60 45.30 -5.03
N PRO A 74 -8.59 45.24 -4.13
CA PRO A 74 -8.69 44.18 -3.13
C PRO A 74 -8.85 42.77 -3.73
N TYR A 75 -9.65 42.61 -4.78
CA TYR A 75 -9.81 41.33 -5.49
C TYR A 75 -8.48 40.81 -6.01
N ARG A 76 -7.73 41.66 -6.73
CA ARG A 76 -6.42 41.28 -7.25
C ARG A 76 -5.44 40.95 -6.12
N MET A 77 -5.47 41.69 -5.01
CA MET A 77 -4.61 41.41 -3.86
C MET A 77 -4.91 40.04 -3.22
N VAL A 78 -6.18 39.65 -3.10
CA VAL A 78 -6.56 38.30 -2.64
C VAL A 78 -6.05 37.24 -3.62
N MET A 79 -6.35 37.40 -4.91
CA MET A 79 -5.93 36.46 -5.95
C MET A 79 -4.41 36.34 -6.06
N ASP A 80 -3.67 37.43 -5.86
CA ASP A 80 -2.22 37.43 -5.82
C ASP A 80 -1.71 36.54 -4.69
N ASN A 81 -2.25 36.73 -3.48
CA ASN A 81 -1.76 36.00 -2.31
C ASN A 81 -2.21 34.54 -2.31
N ILE A 82 -3.41 34.23 -2.80
CA ILE A 82 -3.83 32.85 -3.06
C ILE A 82 -2.92 32.21 -4.12
N GLY A 83 -2.68 32.87 -5.25
CA GLY A 83 -1.76 32.35 -6.27
C GLY A 83 -0.34 32.16 -5.76
N PHE A 84 0.15 33.05 -4.88
CA PHE A 84 1.44 32.88 -4.21
C PHE A 84 1.48 31.64 -3.31
N HIS A 85 0.43 31.42 -2.52
CA HIS A 85 0.27 30.24 -1.65
C HIS A 85 0.28 28.94 -2.47
N GLU A 86 -0.54 28.86 -3.53
CA GLU A 86 -0.58 27.68 -4.39
C GLU A 86 0.78 27.38 -5.05
N VAL A 87 1.55 28.41 -5.44
CA VAL A 87 2.92 28.22 -5.94
C VAL A 87 3.90 27.83 -4.84
N GLY A 88 3.68 28.31 -3.62
CA GLY A 88 4.47 28.01 -2.42
C GLY A 88 4.49 26.52 -2.08
N HIS A 89 3.38 25.81 -2.34
CA HIS A 89 3.29 24.34 -2.28
C HIS A 89 4.22 23.58 -3.25
N HIS A 90 4.93 24.29 -4.14
CA HIS A 90 5.88 23.69 -5.08
C HIS A 90 7.27 24.30 -5.01
N ARG A 91 7.44 25.54 -5.48
CA ARG A 91 8.75 26.21 -5.55
C ARG A 91 8.59 27.67 -5.94
N LEU A 92 9.15 28.56 -5.13
CA LEU A 92 9.30 29.97 -5.47
C LEU A 92 10.69 30.25 -6.07
N LYS A 93 10.84 31.32 -6.85
CA LYS A 93 12.00 31.60 -7.72
C LYS A 93 13.37 31.60 -7.03
N ASN A 94 13.38 31.95 -5.75
CA ASN A 94 14.59 32.05 -4.94
C ASN A 94 14.67 30.94 -3.89
N ASP A 95 13.86 29.90 -4.07
CA ASP A 95 13.75 28.77 -3.19
C ASP A 95 14.53 27.59 -3.78
N VAL A 96 15.55 27.13 -3.06
CA VAL A 96 16.49 26.11 -3.57
C VAL A 96 15.95 24.70 -3.31
N ASP A 97 15.19 24.51 -2.23
CA ASP A 97 14.92 23.18 -1.66
C ASP A 97 13.44 22.79 -1.51
N GLY A 98 12.51 23.69 -1.84
CA GLY A 98 11.07 23.41 -1.89
C GLY A 98 10.47 23.16 -0.50
N LEU A 99 9.54 23.99 -0.05
CA LEU A 99 9.64 24.40 1.35
C LEU A 99 8.30 24.45 2.13
N GLY A 100 7.14 24.47 1.46
CA GLY A 100 5.83 24.59 2.15
C GLY A 100 5.00 23.30 2.29
N CYS A 101 5.22 22.31 1.42
CA CYS A 101 4.37 21.12 1.31
C CYS A 101 5.22 19.85 1.27
N PRO A 102 4.71 18.70 1.71
CA PRO A 102 5.27 17.40 1.32
C PRO A 102 5.24 17.19 -0.19
N GLU A 103 6.26 17.70 -0.87
CA GLU A 103 6.45 17.70 -2.33
C GLU A 103 6.63 16.31 -2.94
N ASN A 104 6.88 15.30 -2.11
CA ASN A 104 7.17 13.95 -2.53
C ASN A 104 6.51 12.92 -1.62
N LEU A 105 6.52 11.67 -2.08
CA LEU A 105 5.87 10.55 -1.39
C LEU A 105 6.40 10.35 0.03
N LYS A 106 7.72 10.50 0.25
CA LYS A 106 8.33 10.34 1.59
C LYS A 106 7.87 11.44 2.53
N GLY A 107 7.86 12.69 2.08
CA GLY A 107 7.37 13.82 2.87
C GLY A 107 5.92 13.58 3.30
N LYS A 108 5.03 13.25 2.34
CA LYS A 108 3.60 13.05 2.62
C LYS A 108 3.38 11.92 3.59
N GLU A 109 4.07 10.79 3.37
CA GLU A 109 4.00 9.63 4.24
C GLU A 109 4.44 9.94 5.68
N VAL A 110 5.57 10.61 5.87
CA VAL A 110 6.10 10.94 7.21
C VAL A 110 5.21 11.96 7.93
N CYS A 111 4.73 12.98 7.23
CA CYS A 111 3.83 14.00 7.80
C CYS A 111 2.48 13.41 8.20
N VAL A 112 1.84 12.64 7.30
CA VAL A 112 0.56 11.97 7.59
C VAL A 112 0.72 10.97 8.72
N ASP A 113 1.83 10.23 8.79
CA ASP A 113 2.09 9.30 9.89
C ASP A 113 2.24 9.99 11.24
N ALA A 114 2.96 11.12 11.29
CA ALA A 114 3.11 11.90 12.51
C ALA A 114 1.75 12.42 13.02
N VAL A 115 0.90 12.95 12.13
CA VAL A 115 -0.45 13.41 12.49
C VAL A 115 -1.32 12.23 12.93
N SER A 116 -1.29 11.13 12.19
CA SER A 116 -2.12 9.94 12.47
C SER A 116 -1.81 9.32 13.83
N ARG A 117 -0.53 9.30 14.24
CA ARG A 117 -0.11 8.83 15.57
C ARG A 117 -0.77 9.62 16.69
N GLU A 118 -0.75 10.95 16.61
CA GLU A 118 -1.33 11.81 17.65
C GLU A 118 -2.86 11.68 17.67
N MET A 119 -3.50 11.58 16.51
CA MET A 119 -4.95 11.38 16.44
C MET A 119 -5.39 10.04 17.01
N LEU A 120 -4.64 8.96 16.75
CA LEU A 120 -4.88 7.65 17.35
C LEU A 120 -4.66 7.67 18.87
N ALA A 121 -3.61 8.34 19.34
CA ALA A 121 -3.35 8.50 20.77
C ALA A 121 -4.47 9.28 21.49
N ALA A 122 -5.12 10.21 20.79
CA ALA A 122 -6.30 10.95 21.28
C ALA A 122 -7.62 10.16 21.15
N GLY A 123 -7.64 9.01 20.47
CA GLY A 123 -8.87 8.26 20.17
C GLY A 123 -9.80 8.97 19.17
N MET A 124 -9.26 9.88 18.37
CA MET A 124 -9.99 10.76 17.45
C MET A 124 -9.53 10.59 16.00
N PHE A 125 -9.12 9.38 15.63
CA PHE A 125 -8.65 9.14 14.28
C PHE A 125 -9.80 9.12 13.28
N SER A 126 -9.63 9.86 12.18
CA SER A 126 -10.39 9.67 10.93
C SER A 126 -9.48 10.01 9.76
N GLN A 127 -9.68 9.34 8.62
CA GLN A 127 -8.84 9.57 7.43
C GLN A 127 -8.90 11.02 6.94
N GLY A 128 -10.13 11.57 6.86
CA GLY A 128 -10.36 12.95 6.46
C GLY A 128 -9.72 13.93 7.44
N GLY A 129 -9.80 13.65 8.74
CA GLY A 129 -9.23 14.49 9.77
C GLY A 129 -7.70 14.50 9.77
N ALA A 130 -7.07 13.34 9.57
CA ALA A 130 -5.62 13.24 9.47
C ALA A 130 -5.07 14.02 8.27
N LEU A 131 -5.71 13.90 7.11
CA LEU A 131 -5.34 14.67 5.92
C LEU A 131 -5.61 16.17 6.09
N TYR A 132 -6.70 16.53 6.77
CA TYR A 132 -7.04 17.92 7.04
C TYR A 132 -6.02 18.58 7.96
N LEU A 133 -5.69 17.96 9.10
CA LEU A 133 -4.68 18.48 10.02
C LEU A 133 -3.30 18.55 9.38
N GLU A 134 -2.93 17.56 8.58
CA GLU A 134 -1.66 17.55 7.87
C GLU A 134 -1.57 18.72 6.87
N ASN A 135 -2.60 18.94 6.05
CA ASN A 135 -2.66 20.10 5.15
C ASN A 135 -2.66 21.43 5.92
N LEU A 136 -3.41 21.54 7.02
CA LEU A 136 -3.45 22.75 7.85
C LEU A 136 -2.05 23.12 8.36
N VAL A 137 -1.28 22.14 8.84
CA VAL A 137 0.11 22.36 9.28
C VAL A 137 1.00 22.75 8.10
N ALA A 138 0.88 22.08 6.95
CA ALA A 138 1.60 22.46 5.74
C ALA A 138 1.31 23.91 5.34
N ASP A 139 0.05 24.35 5.40
CA ASP A 139 -0.34 25.72 5.08
C ASP A 139 0.22 26.75 6.06
N VAL A 140 0.39 26.42 7.34
CA VAL A 140 1.08 27.31 8.31
C VAL A 140 2.53 27.53 7.88
N ILE A 141 3.22 26.46 7.46
CA ILE A 141 4.61 26.51 7.00
C ILE A 141 4.69 27.29 5.67
N ASP A 142 3.83 26.97 4.71
CA ASP A 142 3.82 27.61 3.41
C ASP A 142 3.51 29.12 3.50
N ASN A 143 2.51 29.51 4.29
CA ASN A 143 2.17 30.91 4.48
C ASN A 143 3.31 31.70 5.13
N LEU A 144 4.05 31.08 6.06
CA LEU A 144 5.27 31.68 6.58
C LEU A 144 6.30 31.91 5.46
N ASN A 145 6.47 30.97 4.53
CA ASN A 145 7.34 31.16 3.36
C ASN A 145 6.86 32.33 2.49
N CYS A 146 5.58 32.31 2.10
CA CYS A 146 4.96 33.31 1.24
C CYS A 146 5.10 34.73 1.81
N SER A 147 5.12 34.86 3.14
CA SER A 147 5.33 36.14 3.82
C SER A 147 6.73 36.77 3.59
N ASN A 148 7.69 36.04 2.99
CA ASN A 148 8.97 36.60 2.53
C ASN A 148 8.83 37.42 1.24
N TYR A 149 7.79 37.14 0.44
CA TYR A 149 7.59 37.72 -0.89
C TYR A 149 6.47 38.76 -0.91
N THR A 150 5.50 38.63 -0.01
CA THR A 150 4.35 39.52 0.09
C THR A 150 4.02 39.80 1.55
N HIS A 151 3.22 40.84 1.79
CA HIS A 151 2.70 41.15 3.13
C HIS A 151 1.49 40.32 3.51
N LEU A 152 0.98 39.46 2.63
CA LEU A 152 -0.18 38.60 2.87
C LEU A 152 -1.44 39.35 3.29
N ASN A 153 -1.61 40.60 2.82
CA ASN A 153 -2.81 41.38 3.09
C ASN A 153 -4.04 40.76 2.42
N GLY A 154 -3.87 40.20 1.22
CA GLY A 154 -4.91 39.46 0.50
C GLY A 154 -5.34 38.22 1.27
N LEU A 155 -4.37 37.44 1.78
CA LEU A 155 -4.66 36.26 2.59
C LEU A 155 -5.38 36.63 3.91
N SER A 156 -5.01 37.75 4.55
CA SER A 156 -5.76 38.24 5.73
C SER A 156 -7.19 38.67 5.39
N MET A 157 -7.45 39.23 4.20
CA MET A 157 -8.81 39.52 3.76
C MET A 157 -9.59 38.24 3.48
N PHE A 158 -8.95 37.24 2.86
CA PHE A 158 -9.52 35.91 2.64
C PHE A 158 -9.90 35.23 3.97
N PHE A 159 -9.02 35.24 4.97
CA PHE A 159 -9.37 34.73 6.31
C PHE A 159 -10.57 35.47 6.92
N GLY A 160 -10.64 36.80 6.76
CA GLY A 160 -11.80 37.57 7.19
C GLY A 160 -13.10 37.15 6.48
N GLU A 161 -13.04 36.91 5.17
CA GLU A 161 -14.18 36.37 4.41
C GLU A 161 -14.60 34.99 4.90
N GLN A 162 -13.66 34.07 5.16
CA GLN A 162 -13.99 32.74 5.69
C GLN A 162 -14.72 32.82 7.03
N ALA A 163 -14.35 33.77 7.90
CA ALA A 163 -15.09 34.02 9.14
C ALA A 163 -16.52 34.53 8.88
N GLU A 164 -16.70 35.42 7.90
CA GLU A 164 -18.02 35.97 7.57
C GLU A 164 -18.95 34.90 6.98
N LEU A 165 -18.40 34.01 6.15
CA LEU A 165 -19.12 32.83 5.66
C LEU A 165 -19.50 31.89 6.81
N ASN A 166 -18.66 31.80 7.85
CA ASN A 166 -18.95 31.06 9.08
C ASN A 166 -19.67 31.92 10.15
N LYS A 167 -20.71 32.66 9.75
CA LYS A 167 -21.60 33.44 10.65
C LYS A 167 -20.86 34.52 11.47
N GLY A 168 -19.76 35.04 10.94
CA GLY A 168 -19.01 36.16 11.52
C GLY A 168 -18.01 35.78 12.61
N LYS A 169 -17.73 34.48 12.82
CA LYS A 169 -16.73 33.97 13.75
C LYS A 169 -15.98 32.78 13.15
N PHE A 170 -14.76 32.55 13.62
CA PHE A 170 -14.04 31.33 13.26
C PHE A 170 -14.58 30.13 14.06
N SER A 171 -14.50 28.95 13.47
CA SER A 171 -14.53 27.69 14.21
C SER A 171 -13.28 27.58 15.10
N PRO A 172 -13.32 26.81 16.20
CA PRO A 172 -12.18 26.72 17.12
C PRO A 172 -10.86 26.30 16.45
N LEU A 173 -10.89 25.26 15.60
CA LEU A 173 -9.70 24.76 14.91
C LEU A 173 -9.16 25.78 13.89
N TYR A 174 -10.03 26.35 13.04
CA TYR A 174 -9.61 27.39 12.10
C TYR A 174 -9.14 28.68 12.81
N GLU A 175 -9.71 29.03 13.97
CA GLU A 175 -9.19 30.12 14.79
C GLU A 175 -7.76 29.85 15.25
N ALA A 176 -7.46 28.63 15.71
CA ALA A 176 -6.10 28.25 16.07
C ALA A 176 -5.15 28.35 14.87
N PHE A 177 -5.56 27.87 13.69
CA PHE A 177 -4.81 28.03 12.44
C PHE A 177 -4.52 29.50 12.10
N VAL A 178 -5.53 30.37 12.20
CA VAL A 178 -5.37 31.81 11.92
C VAL A 178 -4.46 32.46 12.97
N LYS A 179 -4.59 32.13 14.25
CA LYS A 179 -3.73 32.65 15.33
C LYS A 179 -2.28 32.21 15.15
N LEU A 180 -2.02 30.96 14.78
CA LEU A 180 -0.67 30.46 14.47
C LEU A 180 -0.04 31.24 13.30
N ASN A 181 -0.77 31.42 12.20
CA ASN A 181 -0.32 32.26 11.07
C ASN A 181 -0.02 33.70 11.49
N MET A 182 -0.93 34.32 12.25
CA MET A 182 -0.75 35.68 12.74
C MET A 182 0.45 35.80 13.69
N GLN A 183 0.75 34.78 14.48
CA GLN A 183 1.92 34.77 15.33
C GLN A 183 3.22 34.74 14.50
N LEU A 184 3.26 33.92 13.45
CA LEU A 184 4.46 33.72 12.64
C LEU A 184 4.78 34.90 11.71
N TRP A 185 3.78 35.52 11.10
CA TRP A 185 4.00 36.57 10.09
C TRP A 185 3.01 37.76 10.15
N GLY A 186 2.02 37.71 11.03
CA GLY A 186 0.96 38.71 11.10
C GLY A 186 1.44 40.09 11.59
N ARG A 187 1.07 41.15 10.86
CA ARG A 187 1.33 42.54 11.27
C ARG A 187 0.20 43.08 12.14
N LYS A 188 0.49 44.17 12.86
CA LYS A 188 -0.48 44.84 13.76
C LYS A 188 -1.86 45.07 13.13
N LYS A 189 -1.93 45.55 11.88
CA LYS A 189 -3.21 45.80 11.20
C LYS A 189 -3.97 44.52 10.82
N GLN A 190 -3.26 43.44 10.47
CA GLN A 190 -3.84 42.13 10.14
C GLN A 190 -4.37 41.46 11.41
N LYS A 191 -3.55 41.43 12.46
CA LYS A 191 -3.96 40.99 13.80
C LYS A 191 -5.22 41.72 14.27
N GLN A 192 -5.27 43.05 14.09
CA GLN A 192 -6.45 43.85 14.44
C GLN A 192 -7.70 43.41 13.66
N LEU A 193 -7.62 43.26 12.32
CA LEU A 193 -8.76 42.78 11.52
C LEU A 193 -9.25 41.42 12.01
N LEU A 194 -8.33 40.45 12.14
CA LEU A 194 -8.70 39.07 12.41
C LEU A 194 -9.16 38.84 13.85
N SER A 195 -8.66 39.63 14.81
CA SER A 195 -9.13 39.57 16.20
C SER A 195 -10.62 39.90 16.37
N GLU A 196 -11.23 40.62 15.43
CA GLU A 196 -12.68 40.88 15.45
C GLU A 196 -13.52 39.60 15.20
N TYR A 197 -12.90 38.56 14.63
CA TYR A 197 -13.53 37.28 14.28
C TYR A 197 -13.22 36.16 15.28
N TYR A 198 -12.32 36.39 16.24
CA TYR A 198 -12.02 35.41 17.28
C TYR A 198 -13.23 35.19 18.18
N THR A 199 -13.45 33.93 18.54
CA THR A 199 -14.35 33.50 19.62
C THR A 199 -13.80 33.94 20.97
N ASN A 200 -12.47 33.98 21.11
CA ASN A 200 -11.74 34.19 22.37
C ASN A 200 -12.04 33.09 23.41
N ASP A 201 -12.25 31.87 22.94
CA ASP A 201 -12.29 30.69 23.79
C ASP A 201 -10.89 30.41 24.37
N GLU A 202 -10.81 30.25 25.69
CA GLU A 202 -9.56 29.98 26.41
C GLU A 202 -8.91 28.67 25.92
N VAL A 203 -9.70 27.68 25.51
CA VAL A 203 -9.19 26.39 25.01
C VAL A 203 -8.41 26.60 23.71
N VAL A 204 -8.88 27.49 22.83
CA VAL A 204 -8.17 27.81 21.58
C VAL A 204 -6.85 28.50 21.87
N ASP A 205 -6.83 29.45 22.81
CA ASP A 205 -5.59 30.15 23.20
C ASP A 205 -4.57 29.22 23.89
N GLU A 206 -5.04 28.28 24.71
CA GLU A 206 -4.21 27.24 25.32
C GLU A 206 -3.58 26.34 24.24
N VAL A 207 -4.38 25.83 23.30
CA VAL A 207 -3.90 24.99 22.20
C VAL A 207 -2.86 25.71 21.34
N VAL A 208 -3.09 26.97 20.98
CA VAL A 208 -2.13 27.76 20.20
C VAL A 208 -0.81 27.95 20.97
N THR A 209 -0.91 28.28 22.25
CA THR A 209 0.27 28.49 23.12
C THR A 209 1.07 27.19 23.26
N ASP A 210 0.38 26.07 23.43
CA ASP A 210 0.99 24.77 23.53
C ASP A 210 1.67 24.34 22.22
N CYS A 211 1.03 24.55 21.05
CA CYS A 211 1.67 24.32 19.75
C CYS A 211 2.98 25.12 19.61
N ILE A 212 2.94 26.41 19.95
CA ILE A 212 4.12 27.29 19.90
C ILE A 212 5.23 26.74 20.79
N ARG A 213 4.88 26.32 22.02
CA ARG A 213 5.84 25.80 23.00
C ARG A 213 6.43 24.44 22.58
N GLU A 214 5.59 23.51 22.14
CA GLU A 214 5.98 22.14 21.78
C GLU A 214 6.85 22.12 20.53
N VAL A 215 6.48 22.89 19.50
CA VAL A 215 7.25 23.00 18.25
C VAL A 215 8.53 23.82 18.48
N GLY A 216 8.53 24.74 19.46
CA GLY A 216 9.66 25.62 19.74
C GLY A 216 9.67 26.90 18.90
N LEU A 217 8.49 27.41 18.56
CA LEU A 217 8.32 28.64 17.79
C LEU A 217 8.63 29.88 18.65
N THR A 218 9.21 30.90 18.03
CA THR A 218 9.59 32.17 18.67
C THR A 218 8.91 33.36 18.00
N ASP A 219 9.11 34.56 18.55
CA ASP A 219 8.69 35.80 17.87
C ASP A 219 9.63 36.18 16.70
N VAL A 220 10.75 35.46 16.53
CA VAL A 220 11.76 35.76 15.51
C VAL A 220 11.49 34.94 14.26
N LYS A 221 11.02 35.62 13.21
CA LYS A 221 10.64 35.00 11.93
C LYS A 221 11.75 34.14 11.31
N SER A 222 13.01 34.58 11.33
CA SER A 222 14.14 33.85 10.75
C SER A 222 14.40 32.51 11.44
N ASP A 223 14.20 32.45 12.75
CA ASP A 223 14.46 31.26 13.55
C ASP A 223 13.38 30.21 13.26
N ASN A 224 12.12 30.67 13.14
CA ASN A 224 10.99 29.83 12.75
C ASN A 224 11.13 29.30 11.31
N LEU A 225 11.67 30.12 10.39
CA LEU A 225 12.00 29.65 9.03
C LEU A 225 13.08 28.55 9.07
N GLY A 226 14.13 28.69 9.86
CA GLY A 226 15.14 27.63 9.97
C GLY A 226 14.56 26.33 10.54
N LEU A 227 13.64 26.45 11.49
CA LEU A 227 13.02 25.32 12.17
C LEU A 227 11.97 24.59 11.31
N LEU A 228 11.00 25.31 10.75
CA LEU A 228 9.84 24.72 10.06
C LEU A 228 10.19 24.17 8.67
N PHE A 229 11.31 24.61 8.10
CA PHE A 229 11.75 24.21 6.76
C PHE A 229 12.82 23.10 6.80
N ASP A 230 13.21 22.67 8.01
CA ASP A 230 14.03 21.48 8.20
C ASP A 230 13.16 20.21 8.02
N LYS A 231 13.17 19.67 6.80
CA LYS A 231 12.40 18.46 6.43
C LYS A 231 12.74 17.24 7.30
N GLU A 232 13.92 17.17 7.90
CA GLU A 232 14.27 16.08 8.82
C GLU A 232 13.51 16.19 10.15
N ARG A 233 13.10 17.39 10.54
CA ARG A 233 12.30 17.67 11.75
C ARG A 233 10.80 17.58 11.53
N TRP A 234 10.33 17.56 10.29
CA TRP A 234 8.91 17.50 9.98
C TRP A 234 8.11 16.46 10.77
N PRO A 235 8.56 15.20 10.96
CA PRO A 235 7.81 14.29 11.81
C PRO A 235 7.58 14.82 13.24
N ALA A 236 8.57 15.48 13.85
CA ALA A 236 8.42 16.10 15.17
C ALA A 236 7.56 17.38 15.11
N THR A 237 7.71 18.20 14.08
CA THR A 237 6.91 19.42 13.88
C THR A 237 5.43 19.10 13.70
N PHE A 238 5.09 18.16 12.80
CA PHE A 238 3.72 17.77 12.53
C PHE A 238 3.08 17.07 13.73
N SER A 239 3.81 16.19 14.43
CA SER A 239 3.36 15.60 15.71
C SER A 239 3.10 16.69 16.76
N GLY A 240 4.02 17.65 16.93
CA GLY A 240 3.88 18.74 17.89
C GLY A 240 2.65 19.61 17.64
N PHE A 241 2.32 19.93 16.38
CA PHE A 241 1.07 20.60 16.05
C PHE A 241 -0.15 19.70 16.29
N ALA A 242 -0.15 18.47 15.73
CA ALA A 242 -1.30 17.57 15.76
C ALA A 242 -1.74 17.21 17.18
N LYS A 243 -0.77 16.95 18.08
CA LYS A 243 -0.98 16.64 19.51
C LYS A 243 -1.89 17.63 20.23
N HIS A 244 -1.83 18.91 19.83
CA HIS A 244 -2.63 19.96 20.45
C HIS A 244 -3.85 20.34 19.60
N LEU A 245 -3.71 20.41 18.27
CA LEU A 245 -4.81 20.76 17.37
C LEU A 245 -5.95 19.73 17.35
N VAL A 246 -5.65 18.44 17.56
CA VAL A 246 -6.67 17.39 17.59
C VAL A 246 -7.77 17.65 18.63
N LYS A 247 -7.44 18.34 19.73
CA LYS A 247 -8.39 18.69 20.81
C LYS A 247 -9.51 19.63 20.34
N LEU A 248 -9.28 20.36 19.24
CA LEU A 248 -10.25 21.30 18.67
C LEU A 248 -11.10 20.67 17.55
N MET A 249 -10.86 19.40 17.21
CA MET A 249 -11.60 18.71 16.15
C MET A 249 -12.98 18.20 16.60
N ASP A 250 -13.23 18.04 17.89
CA ASP A 250 -14.50 17.50 18.43
C ASP A 250 -15.64 18.53 18.48
N GLN A 251 -15.59 19.56 17.63
CA GLN A 251 -16.51 20.67 17.69
C GLN A 251 -17.55 20.50 16.58
N ASP A 252 -18.84 20.52 16.92
CA ASP A 252 -20.01 20.43 16.02
C ASP A 252 -20.16 21.65 15.07
N VAL A 253 -19.05 22.32 14.75
CA VAL A 253 -19.02 23.53 13.94
C VAL A 253 -18.47 23.17 12.56
N PRO A 254 -19.32 23.06 11.53
CA PRO A 254 -18.86 22.81 10.17
C PRO A 254 -17.97 23.97 9.70
N GLU A 255 -16.81 23.63 9.14
CA GLU A 255 -15.89 24.60 8.53
C GLU A 255 -16.22 24.70 7.05
N PHE A 256 -16.94 25.76 6.66
CA PHE A 256 -17.15 26.08 5.25
C PHE A 256 -15.87 26.67 4.66
N LEU A 257 -14.92 25.80 4.30
CA LEU A 257 -13.70 26.17 3.58
C LEU A 257 -13.82 25.75 2.11
N PRO A 258 -13.93 26.70 1.17
CA PRO A 258 -13.79 26.42 -0.25
C PRO A 258 -12.35 26.00 -0.54
N GLY A 259 -12.15 24.86 -1.22
CA GLY A 259 -10.83 24.47 -1.76
C GLY A 259 -10.06 23.42 -0.95
N SER A 260 -10.57 22.94 0.18
CA SER A 260 -10.00 21.80 0.88
C SER A 260 -10.26 20.48 0.13
N GLY A 261 -9.50 20.21 -0.93
CA GLY A 261 -9.24 18.88 -1.48
C GLY A 261 -10.39 18.08 -2.13
N SER A 262 -11.65 18.44 -1.94
CA SER A 262 -12.80 17.78 -2.58
C SER A 262 -13.86 18.82 -2.90
N GLY A 263 -14.09 19.06 -4.20
CA GLY A 263 -14.90 20.17 -4.72
C GLY A 263 -16.14 20.54 -3.89
N GLY A 264 -16.14 21.77 -3.37
CA GLY A 264 -17.34 22.53 -3.02
C GLY A 264 -18.14 22.10 -1.78
N LYS A 265 -17.71 21.09 -1.01
CA LYS A 265 -18.33 20.76 0.28
C LYS A 265 -17.29 21.00 1.36
N GLY A 266 -17.46 22.05 2.16
CA GLY A 266 -16.55 22.35 3.29
C GLY A 266 -16.33 21.12 4.18
N TYR A 267 -15.25 21.15 4.95
CA TYR A 267 -14.94 20.07 5.87
C TYR A 267 -15.93 20.07 7.06
N GLU A 268 -16.75 19.03 7.16
CA GLU A 268 -17.70 18.85 8.26
C GLU A 268 -17.04 18.10 9.42
N LEU A 269 -17.05 18.70 10.61
CA LEU A 269 -16.65 18.07 11.87
C LEU A 269 -17.90 17.73 12.71
N PRO A 270 -17.92 16.56 13.38
CA PRO A 270 -16.97 15.45 13.26
C PRO A 270 -17.34 14.49 12.12
N VAL A 271 -16.34 14.10 11.31
CA VAL A 271 -16.37 12.82 10.58
C VAL A 271 -16.55 11.74 11.65
N GLU A 272 -17.50 10.81 11.50
CA GLU A 272 -17.65 9.68 12.44
C GLU A 272 -16.28 9.04 12.68
N PHE A 273 -15.74 9.23 13.89
CA PHE A 273 -14.44 8.70 14.25
C PHE A 273 -14.58 7.19 14.44
N ASP A 274 -13.94 6.42 13.58
CA ASP A 274 -13.72 5.00 13.81
C ASP A 274 -12.47 4.90 14.67
N GLY A 275 -12.60 4.64 15.97
CA GLY A 275 -11.47 4.66 16.92
C GLY A 275 -10.24 3.80 16.54
N GLU A 276 -10.36 2.93 15.53
CA GLU A 276 -9.28 2.12 14.94
C GLU A 276 -9.12 2.28 13.42
N GLY A 277 -9.80 3.25 12.80
CA GLY A 277 -9.77 3.49 11.37
C GLY A 277 -8.37 3.53 10.80
N ARG A 278 -8.20 3.02 9.60
CA ARG A 278 -6.97 3.09 8.81
C ARG A 278 -7.33 3.45 7.40
N PHE A 279 -6.37 3.99 6.65
CA PHE A 279 -6.60 4.49 5.31
C PHE A 279 -7.08 3.35 4.37
N ASP A 280 -8.25 3.55 3.76
CA ASP A 280 -8.82 2.73 2.70
C ASP A 280 -8.47 3.43 1.38
N PRO A 281 -7.56 2.86 0.56
CA PRO A 281 -7.13 3.48 -0.68
C PRO A 281 -8.28 3.88 -1.62
N GLY A 282 -9.42 3.17 -1.56
CA GLY A 282 -10.59 3.46 -2.38
C GLY A 282 -11.40 4.69 -1.95
N LYS A 283 -11.16 5.21 -0.75
CA LYS A 283 -11.90 6.33 -0.15
C LYS A 283 -11.08 7.60 0.05
N ILE A 284 -9.76 7.52 -0.15
CA ILE A 284 -8.90 8.70 -0.12
C ILE A 284 -9.23 9.58 -1.33
N ASP A 285 -9.31 10.89 -1.16
CA ASP A 285 -9.39 11.82 -2.30
C ASP A 285 -8.04 12.48 -2.63
N ASP A 286 -7.15 12.61 -1.63
CA ASP A 286 -5.80 13.17 -1.78
C ASP A 286 -4.93 12.40 -2.82
N PRO A 287 -4.55 13.04 -3.94
CA PRO A 287 -3.80 12.38 -5.00
C PRO A 287 -2.41 11.88 -4.59
N LEU A 288 -1.73 12.60 -3.69
CA LEU A 288 -0.38 12.24 -3.27
C LEU A 288 -0.43 11.07 -2.29
N MET A 289 -1.41 11.07 -1.39
CA MET A 289 -1.65 9.96 -0.46
C MET A 289 -2.14 8.71 -1.19
N LYS A 290 -2.98 8.83 -2.22
CA LYS A 290 -3.29 7.71 -3.14
C LYS A 290 -2.02 7.08 -3.70
N ARG A 291 -1.04 7.91 -4.10
CA ARG A 291 0.25 7.42 -4.59
C ARG A 291 1.10 6.83 -3.48
N VAL A 292 1.08 7.35 -2.26
CA VAL A 292 1.76 6.73 -1.11
C VAL A 292 1.21 5.33 -0.88
N LEU A 293 -0.12 5.20 -0.84
CA LEU A 293 -0.84 3.94 -0.61
C LEU A 293 -0.84 2.98 -1.81
N ASP A 294 -0.31 3.41 -2.96
CA ASP A 294 -0.13 2.52 -4.10
C ASP A 294 0.74 1.33 -3.71
N ASN A 295 0.37 0.15 -4.21
CA ASN A 295 0.98 -1.11 -3.80
C ASN A 295 2.51 -1.13 -3.99
N ASP A 296 3.03 -0.53 -5.06
CA ASP A 296 4.48 -0.51 -5.31
C ASP A 296 5.21 0.56 -4.50
N ASN A 297 4.56 1.67 -4.16
CA ASN A 297 5.15 2.69 -3.29
C ASN A 297 5.13 2.25 -1.83
N MET A 298 4.06 1.62 -1.35
CA MET A 298 4.02 1.06 0.00
C MET A 298 5.09 -0.02 0.20
N LYS A 299 5.36 -0.90 -0.78
CA LYS A 299 6.49 -1.84 -0.70
C LYS A 299 7.82 -1.13 -0.43
N LYS A 300 8.10 -0.05 -1.17
CA LYS A 300 9.33 0.75 -1.00
C LYS A 300 9.35 1.47 0.34
N VAL A 301 8.22 2.01 0.78
CA VAL A 301 8.07 2.64 2.11
C VAL A 301 8.39 1.62 3.20
N MET A 302 7.83 0.41 3.13
CA MET A 302 8.08 -0.63 4.13
C MET A 302 9.53 -1.12 4.14
N GLN A 303 10.17 -1.27 2.98
CA GLN A 303 11.60 -1.61 2.88
C GLN A 303 12.46 -0.51 3.53
N ARG A 304 12.23 0.75 3.14
CA ARG A 304 12.91 1.92 3.69
C ARG A 304 12.76 1.98 5.21
N ARG A 305 11.52 1.86 5.71
CA ARG A 305 11.25 1.88 7.16
C ARG A 305 11.99 0.76 7.90
N ASN A 306 12.03 -0.46 7.34
CA ASN A 306 12.80 -1.55 7.93
C ASN A 306 14.30 -1.24 7.96
N GLU A 307 14.85 -0.64 6.90
CA GLU A 307 16.25 -0.23 6.78
C GLU A 307 16.64 0.89 7.76
N ASP A 308 15.78 1.90 7.87
CA ASP A 308 15.96 3.10 8.69
C ASP A 308 15.62 2.86 10.18
N GLY A 309 15.09 1.68 10.54
CA GLY A 309 14.67 1.36 11.91
C GLY A 309 13.36 2.02 12.33
N GLU A 310 12.56 2.51 11.37
CA GLU A 310 11.25 3.12 11.59
C GLU A 310 10.18 2.05 11.84
N GLY A 311 9.19 2.34 12.69
CA GLY A 311 8.10 1.42 13.01
C GLY A 311 7.07 1.23 11.89
N LEU A 312 5.99 0.49 12.13
CA LEU A 312 4.86 0.40 11.20
C LEU A 312 4.17 1.77 11.01
N PRO A 313 3.66 2.08 9.81
CA PRO A 313 2.90 3.30 9.57
C PRO A 313 1.57 3.23 10.31
N SER A 314 1.30 4.23 11.14
CA SER A 314 0.12 4.31 12.01
C SER A 314 -1.16 4.57 11.24
N PHE A 315 -1.07 5.05 10.00
CA PHE A 315 -2.22 5.29 9.12
C PHE A 315 -2.64 4.03 8.32
N VAL A 316 -1.91 2.91 8.41
CA VAL A 316 -2.27 1.61 7.80
C VAL A 316 -2.48 0.56 8.89
N GLU A 317 -3.34 -0.43 8.66
CA GLU A 317 -3.46 -1.57 9.58
C GLU A 317 -2.16 -2.38 9.60
N ASP A 318 -1.73 -2.83 10.77
CA ASP A 318 -0.45 -3.53 10.95
C ASP A 318 -0.29 -4.73 10.00
N TRP A 319 -1.33 -5.55 9.85
CA TRP A 319 -1.30 -6.70 8.95
C TRP A 319 -1.21 -6.29 7.47
N ASN A 320 -1.82 -5.17 7.08
CA ASN A 320 -1.73 -4.64 5.71
C ASN A 320 -0.32 -4.11 5.44
N ALA A 321 0.27 -3.39 6.39
CA ALA A 321 1.65 -2.92 6.29
C ALA A 321 2.64 -4.09 6.21
N LEU A 322 2.43 -5.13 7.00
CA LEU A 322 3.21 -6.38 6.91
C LEU A 322 3.02 -7.10 5.58
N ASP A 323 1.81 -7.12 4.99
CA ASP A 323 1.58 -7.71 3.66
C ASP A 323 2.41 -6.98 2.59
N TYR A 324 2.45 -5.65 2.59
CA TYR A 324 3.32 -4.89 1.69
C TYR A 324 4.80 -5.22 1.90
N PHE A 325 5.24 -5.33 3.16
CA PHE A 325 6.61 -5.71 3.48
C PHE A 325 6.98 -7.09 2.91
N TYR A 326 6.16 -8.11 3.16
CA TYR A 326 6.43 -9.47 2.67
C TYR A 326 6.29 -9.60 1.14
N GLN A 327 5.40 -8.84 0.50
CA GLN A 327 5.36 -8.76 -0.96
C GLN A 327 6.64 -8.14 -1.54
N ALA A 328 7.21 -7.15 -0.88
CA ALA A 328 8.48 -6.52 -1.28
C ALA A 328 9.63 -7.53 -1.18
N GLN A 329 9.78 -8.18 -0.02
CA GLN A 329 10.81 -9.21 0.21
C GLN A 329 10.67 -10.40 -0.78
N ALA A 330 9.44 -10.89 -0.97
CA ALA A 330 9.19 -11.95 -1.94
C ALA A 330 9.49 -11.51 -3.37
N SER A 331 9.42 -10.21 -3.70
CA SER A 331 9.77 -9.68 -5.02
C SER A 331 11.25 -9.85 -5.36
N GLU A 332 12.12 -9.84 -4.35
CA GLU A 332 13.57 -10.06 -4.47
C GLU A 332 13.93 -11.53 -4.69
N LEU A 333 13.06 -12.47 -4.30
CA LEU A 333 13.27 -13.89 -4.56
C LEU A 333 13.31 -14.16 -6.08
N TYR A 334 14.45 -14.68 -6.53
CA TYR A 334 14.67 -15.09 -7.91
C TYR A 334 13.89 -16.37 -8.23
N ILE A 335 12.93 -16.27 -9.14
CA ILE A 335 12.04 -17.37 -9.55
C ILE A 335 12.19 -17.57 -11.06
N LYS A 336 12.82 -18.68 -11.48
CA LYS A 336 12.80 -19.16 -12.87
C LYS A 336 11.45 -19.81 -13.15
N ALA A 337 10.56 -19.10 -13.84
CA ALA A 337 9.29 -19.67 -14.27
C ALA A 337 9.34 -19.97 -15.77
N GLU A 338 9.40 -21.25 -16.12
CA GLU A 338 9.08 -21.71 -17.46
C GLU A 338 7.67 -22.29 -17.44
N SER A 339 6.79 -21.83 -18.33
CA SER A 339 5.47 -22.43 -18.47
C SER A 339 5.62 -23.89 -18.93
N PRO A 340 4.87 -24.85 -18.35
CA PRO A 340 4.93 -26.24 -18.78
C PRO A 340 4.59 -26.36 -20.27
N ARG A 341 5.39 -27.12 -21.03
CA ARG A 341 5.16 -27.43 -22.45
C ARG A 341 5.19 -28.94 -22.64
N LYS A 342 4.22 -29.50 -23.37
CA LYS A 342 4.25 -30.91 -23.78
C LYS A 342 4.83 -30.97 -25.21
N GLY A 343 5.71 -31.92 -25.45
CA GLY A 343 6.18 -32.25 -26.81
C GLY A 343 5.41 -33.46 -27.33
N GLU A 344 4.90 -33.38 -28.55
CA GLU A 344 4.47 -34.57 -29.29
C GLU A 344 5.25 -34.69 -30.59
N SER A 345 5.66 -35.91 -30.91
CA SER A 345 6.29 -36.25 -32.18
C SER A 345 5.22 -36.35 -33.25
N MET A 346 5.34 -35.52 -34.29
CA MET A 346 4.53 -35.64 -35.50
C MET A 346 5.36 -36.31 -36.61
N PRO A 347 4.86 -37.38 -37.25
CA PRO A 347 5.52 -37.96 -38.42
C PRO A 347 5.43 -36.99 -39.61
N ILE A 348 6.57 -36.61 -40.18
CA ILE A 348 6.66 -35.68 -41.32
C ILE A 348 6.73 -36.43 -42.64
N SER A 349 7.58 -37.46 -42.73
CA SER A 349 7.84 -38.17 -43.98
C SER A 349 8.37 -39.58 -43.73
N PRO A 350 7.94 -40.59 -44.49
CA PRO A 350 8.49 -41.95 -44.39
C PRO A 350 9.94 -41.97 -44.90
N ILE A 351 10.85 -42.65 -44.19
CA ILE A 351 12.28 -42.78 -44.56
C ILE A 351 12.50 -44.07 -45.34
N GLN A 352 11.91 -45.16 -44.84
CA GLN A 352 12.02 -46.49 -45.43
C GLN A 352 10.62 -47.04 -45.67
N ALA A 353 10.49 -47.90 -46.67
CA ALA A 353 9.24 -48.58 -46.96
C ALA A 353 9.44 -50.09 -46.86
N ARG A 354 8.38 -50.79 -46.47
CA ARG A 354 8.31 -52.26 -46.44
C ARG A 354 7.05 -52.74 -47.18
N PRO A 355 7.01 -54.03 -47.57
CA PRO A 355 5.78 -54.64 -48.10
C PRO A 355 4.60 -54.48 -47.15
N PHE A 356 3.42 -54.24 -47.72
CA PHE A 356 2.13 -54.23 -47.04
C PHE A 356 1.80 -55.61 -46.47
N ASP A 357 1.53 -55.67 -45.17
CA ASP A 357 1.13 -56.87 -44.43
C ASP A 357 -0.38 -56.77 -44.15
N THR A 358 -1.16 -57.64 -44.79
CA THR A 358 -2.64 -57.63 -44.70
C THR A 358 -3.18 -57.88 -43.29
N GLU A 359 -2.37 -58.42 -42.37
CA GLU A 359 -2.80 -58.67 -40.99
C GLU A 359 -2.50 -57.49 -40.04
N LYS A 360 -1.56 -56.62 -40.40
CA LYS A 360 -1.05 -55.56 -39.53
C LYS A 360 -1.32 -54.14 -40.03
N ASP A 361 -1.46 -53.97 -41.34
CA ASP A 361 -1.48 -52.65 -41.97
C ASP A 361 -2.87 -52.22 -42.37
N SER A 362 -3.16 -50.93 -42.21
CA SER A 362 -4.37 -50.31 -42.75
C SER A 362 -4.13 -49.90 -44.20
N ILE A 363 -5.18 -49.95 -45.02
CA ILE A 363 -5.17 -49.39 -46.39
C ILE A 363 -4.75 -47.92 -46.38
N GLU A 364 -5.02 -47.19 -45.30
CA GLU A 364 -4.65 -45.79 -45.11
C GLU A 364 -3.13 -45.56 -45.03
N ASP A 365 -2.35 -46.60 -44.69
CA ASP A 365 -0.89 -46.55 -44.55
C ASP A 365 -0.16 -46.75 -45.89
N ILE A 366 -0.89 -46.99 -46.98
CA ILE A 366 -0.32 -47.27 -48.31
C ILE A 366 0.31 -46.00 -48.90
N LEU A 367 1.58 -46.12 -49.30
CA LEU A 367 2.29 -45.09 -50.06
C LEU A 367 1.93 -45.19 -51.55
N PHE A 368 0.80 -44.61 -51.93
CA PHE A 368 0.35 -44.56 -53.33
C PHE A 368 1.40 -43.91 -54.22
N GLY A 369 2.00 -44.71 -55.11
CA GLY A 369 3.13 -44.31 -55.96
C GLY A 369 4.41 -45.12 -55.75
N ARG A 370 4.46 -46.01 -54.75
CA ARG A 370 5.60 -46.91 -54.51
C ARG A 370 5.12 -48.35 -54.47
N ILE A 371 5.61 -49.15 -55.42
CA ILE A 371 5.38 -50.61 -55.48
C ILE A 371 6.68 -51.30 -55.11
N LEU A 372 6.61 -52.28 -54.21
CA LEU A 372 7.73 -53.14 -53.83
C LEU A 372 7.48 -54.56 -54.33
N LEU A 373 8.50 -55.40 -54.27
CA LEU A 373 8.35 -56.85 -54.45
C LEU A 373 8.36 -57.49 -53.07
N ASP A 374 7.43 -58.42 -52.83
CA ASP A 374 7.44 -59.25 -51.63
C ASP A 374 8.55 -60.32 -51.69
N GLU A 375 8.66 -61.16 -50.66
CA GLU A 375 9.68 -62.23 -50.59
C GLU A 375 9.53 -63.27 -51.70
N GLU A 376 8.35 -63.37 -52.33
CA GLU A 376 8.04 -64.27 -53.46
C GLU A 376 8.25 -63.59 -54.82
N GLY A 377 8.67 -62.32 -54.83
CA GLY A 377 8.90 -61.52 -56.04
C GLY A 377 7.63 -60.96 -56.66
N LYS A 378 6.49 -60.96 -55.97
CA LYS A 378 5.23 -60.40 -56.47
C LYS A 378 5.11 -58.91 -56.12
N PRO A 379 4.51 -58.09 -57.00
CA PRO A 379 4.27 -56.68 -56.71
C PRO A 379 3.32 -56.52 -55.52
N CYS A 380 3.71 -55.72 -54.54
CA CYS A 380 2.92 -55.36 -53.38
C CYS A 380 2.96 -53.84 -53.11
N PHE A 381 1.96 -53.35 -52.40
CA PHE A 381 1.93 -51.96 -51.94
C PHE A 381 3.00 -51.73 -50.88
N ALA A 382 3.59 -50.53 -50.89
CA ALA A 382 4.59 -50.15 -49.92
C ALA A 382 3.94 -49.40 -48.74
N VAL A 383 4.33 -49.71 -47.51
CA VAL A 383 3.98 -48.95 -46.30
C VAL A 383 5.23 -48.40 -45.61
N PRO A 384 5.14 -47.29 -44.85
CA PRO A 384 6.26 -46.78 -44.08
C PRO A 384 6.80 -47.80 -43.07
N ARG A 385 8.12 -47.99 -43.05
CA ARG A 385 8.82 -48.72 -41.98
C ARG A 385 9.18 -47.81 -40.82
N SER A 386 9.45 -46.54 -41.11
CA SER A 386 9.81 -45.51 -40.14
C SER A 386 9.52 -44.12 -40.70
N HIS A 387 9.31 -43.15 -39.81
CA HIS A 387 9.07 -41.76 -40.15
C HIS A 387 10.21 -40.86 -39.64
N VAL A 388 10.47 -39.76 -40.37
CA VAL A 388 11.13 -38.59 -39.78
C VAL A 388 10.10 -37.94 -38.86
N GLU A 389 10.41 -37.86 -37.58
CA GLU A 389 9.55 -37.19 -36.60
C GLU A 389 10.05 -35.77 -36.34
N MET A 390 9.13 -34.82 -36.20
CA MET A 390 9.42 -33.52 -35.59
C MET A 390 8.64 -33.39 -34.31
N THR A 391 9.35 -33.10 -33.23
CA THR A 391 8.73 -32.79 -31.94
C THR A 391 8.22 -31.36 -31.94
N GLN A 392 6.90 -31.17 -32.04
CA GLN A 392 6.30 -29.86 -31.78
C GLN A 392 6.03 -29.70 -30.28
N LYS A 393 6.50 -28.59 -29.71
CA LYS A 393 6.21 -28.21 -28.32
C LYS A 393 5.00 -27.27 -28.30
N TYR A 394 3.91 -27.68 -27.67
CA TYR A 394 2.72 -26.83 -27.52
C TYR A 394 2.37 -26.59 -26.05
N LYS A 395 1.71 -25.46 -25.77
CA LYS A 395 1.15 -25.14 -24.44
C LYS A 395 -0.16 -25.90 -24.28
N LYS A 396 -0.16 -27.01 -23.54
CA LYS A 396 -1.41 -27.70 -23.19
C LYS A 396 -2.15 -26.86 -22.15
N SER A 397 -3.40 -26.49 -22.44
CA SER A 397 -4.32 -25.96 -21.44
C SER A 397 -4.67 -27.11 -20.47
N ILE A 398 -4.06 -27.10 -19.29
CA ILE A 398 -4.49 -27.96 -18.18
C ILE A 398 -5.77 -27.34 -17.62
N LYS A 399 -6.88 -28.10 -17.65
CA LYS A 399 -8.22 -27.63 -17.25
C LYS A 399 -8.33 -27.37 -15.75
N SER A 400 -7.58 -28.11 -14.93
CA SER A 400 -7.51 -27.95 -13.46
C SER A 400 -6.11 -28.33 -12.98
N TYR A 401 -5.49 -27.47 -12.19
CA TYR A 401 -4.24 -27.80 -11.51
C TYR A 401 -4.56 -28.37 -10.12
N PRO A 402 -3.66 -29.18 -9.53
CA PRO A 402 -3.83 -29.67 -8.17
C PRO A 402 -4.02 -28.51 -7.21
N GLU A 403 -4.81 -28.72 -6.16
CA GLU A 403 -4.96 -27.73 -5.12
C GLU A 403 -3.67 -27.61 -4.30
N LEU A 404 -3.34 -26.38 -3.88
CA LEU A 404 -2.22 -26.12 -3.00
C LEU A 404 -2.77 -25.81 -1.61
N ASN A 405 -2.73 -26.82 -0.75
CA ASN A 405 -2.97 -26.66 0.67
C ASN A 405 -1.61 -26.39 1.35
N ILE A 406 -1.18 -25.12 1.47
CA ILE A 406 -0.07 -24.78 2.39
C ILE A 406 -0.63 -24.82 3.80
N ALA A 407 -0.84 -26.03 4.31
CA ALA A 407 -1.90 -26.26 5.28
C ALA A 407 -1.40 -26.51 6.69
N VAL A 408 -0.14 -26.29 7.08
CA VAL A 408 0.24 -26.44 8.50
C VAL A 408 1.44 -25.53 8.83
N LEU A 409 1.17 -24.30 9.31
CA LEU A 409 2.17 -23.34 9.76
C LEU A 409 2.25 -23.35 11.29
N ASP A 410 3.43 -23.67 11.81
CA ASP A 410 3.69 -23.63 13.24
C ASP A 410 3.66 -22.18 13.73
N ASN A 411 2.76 -21.90 14.66
CA ASN A 411 2.60 -20.63 15.35
C ASN A 411 2.92 -20.81 16.84
N SER A 412 3.83 -21.71 17.20
CA SER A 412 4.34 -21.82 18.56
C SER A 412 5.36 -20.73 18.85
N ARG A 413 5.64 -20.51 20.13
CA ARG A 413 6.58 -19.47 20.57
C ARG A 413 8.00 -19.68 20.04
N SER A 414 8.45 -20.92 19.85
CA SER A 414 9.79 -21.24 19.32
C SER A 414 10.02 -20.70 17.91
N MET A 415 8.94 -20.51 17.13
CA MET A 415 9.01 -19.90 15.81
C MET A 415 9.41 -18.41 15.84
N THR A 416 9.33 -17.75 17.02
CA THR A 416 9.81 -16.37 17.21
C THR A 416 11.32 -16.29 17.40
N GLU A 417 12.00 -17.42 17.60
CA GLU A 417 13.44 -17.47 17.78
C GLU A 417 14.21 -17.28 16.47
N GLU A 418 15.50 -17.02 16.61
CA GLU A 418 16.41 -16.78 15.49
C GLU A 418 16.47 -17.97 14.53
N ALA A 419 16.47 -17.67 13.24
CA ALA A 419 16.59 -18.66 12.17
C ALA A 419 18.02 -19.21 12.01
N ASN A 420 19.00 -18.47 12.52
CA ASN A 420 20.43 -18.72 12.46
C ASN A 420 21.12 -17.95 13.60
N GLU A 421 22.40 -18.20 13.83
CA GLU A 421 23.21 -17.62 14.93
C GLU A 421 23.40 -16.08 14.89
N LYS A 422 22.64 -15.35 14.04
CA LYS A 422 22.75 -13.90 13.86
C LYS A 422 21.67 -13.10 14.60
N GLY A 423 20.94 -13.71 15.55
CA GLY A 423 19.84 -13.05 16.26
C GLY A 423 18.54 -13.04 15.46
N VAL A 424 17.45 -12.65 16.12
CA VAL A 424 16.10 -12.53 15.51
C VAL A 424 15.97 -11.40 14.47
N GLY A 425 17.01 -10.59 14.30
CA GLY A 425 17.02 -9.46 13.37
C GLY A 425 16.30 -8.24 13.94
N ARG A 426 15.77 -7.41 13.05
CA ARG A 426 15.07 -6.16 13.39
C ARG A 426 13.60 -6.43 13.71
N THR A 427 13.09 -5.73 14.73
CA THR A 427 11.72 -5.88 15.23
C THR A 427 10.84 -4.65 15.05
N ASN A 428 11.33 -3.60 14.39
CA ASN A 428 10.60 -2.36 14.16
C ASN A 428 9.39 -2.53 13.23
N ILE A 429 9.52 -3.35 12.20
CA ILE A 429 8.40 -3.69 11.28
C ILE A 429 7.83 -5.06 11.61
N VAL A 430 8.69 -6.06 11.82
CA VAL A 430 8.29 -7.45 12.02
C VAL A 430 8.33 -7.75 13.53
N PRO A 431 7.18 -7.89 14.23
CA PRO A 431 7.19 -8.02 15.70
C PRO A 431 7.97 -9.24 16.21
N TRP A 432 8.00 -10.32 15.42
CA TRP A 432 8.76 -11.55 15.68
C TRP A 432 10.18 -11.53 15.09
N GLY A 433 10.67 -10.39 14.59
CA GLY A 433 12.00 -10.25 14.01
C GLY A 433 12.10 -10.65 12.53
N ASP A 434 12.81 -9.85 11.73
CA ASP A 434 13.05 -10.08 10.30
C ASP A 434 14.09 -11.19 9.98
N ASN A 435 14.60 -11.88 11.00
CA ASN A 435 15.44 -13.07 10.86
C ASN A 435 14.99 -14.21 11.80
N SER A 436 13.71 -14.27 12.17
CA SER A 436 13.17 -15.42 12.91
C SER A 436 12.73 -16.57 12.00
N LYS A 437 12.54 -17.75 12.58
CA LYS A 437 12.02 -18.93 11.88
C LYS A 437 10.65 -18.65 11.23
N TYR A 438 9.76 -17.96 11.95
CA TYR A 438 8.46 -17.56 11.45
C TYR A 438 8.55 -16.59 10.27
N HIS A 439 9.50 -15.65 10.30
CA HIS A 439 9.73 -14.75 9.17
C HIS A 439 10.01 -15.50 7.86
N TYR A 440 10.87 -16.52 7.90
CA TYR A 440 11.16 -17.33 6.72
C TYR A 440 10.04 -18.30 6.33
N ALA A 441 9.22 -18.72 7.29
CA ALA A 441 8.01 -19.50 7.01
C ALA A 441 6.97 -18.64 6.25
N LEU A 442 6.81 -17.37 6.62
CA LEU A 442 6.00 -16.41 5.87
C LEU A 442 6.59 -16.15 4.48
N LEU A 443 7.89 -15.88 4.36
CA LEU A 443 8.54 -15.72 3.04
C LEU A 443 8.38 -16.94 2.15
N THR A 444 8.33 -18.14 2.74
CA THR A 444 8.06 -19.38 2.01
C THR A 444 6.68 -19.36 1.36
N TYR A 445 5.64 -18.97 2.12
CA TYR A 445 4.29 -18.82 1.56
C TYR A 445 4.25 -17.79 0.43
N TYR A 446 4.77 -16.57 0.65
CA TYR A 446 4.77 -15.52 -0.38
C TYR A 446 5.59 -15.90 -1.61
N GLY A 447 6.72 -16.58 -1.41
CA GLY A 447 7.57 -17.09 -2.48
C GLY A 447 6.87 -18.15 -3.33
N VAL A 448 6.20 -19.11 -2.69
CA VAL A 448 5.41 -20.16 -3.36
C VAL A 448 4.24 -19.54 -4.11
N GLU A 449 3.48 -18.64 -3.49
CA GLU A 449 2.37 -17.93 -4.13
C GLU A 449 2.85 -17.18 -5.39
N LYS A 450 3.95 -16.42 -5.29
CA LYS A 450 4.56 -15.71 -6.41
C LYS A 450 5.01 -16.68 -7.51
N ALA A 451 5.55 -17.84 -7.14
CA ALA A 451 5.96 -18.86 -8.11
C ALA A 451 4.76 -19.42 -8.88
N LEU A 452 3.67 -19.76 -8.18
CA LEU A 452 2.42 -20.19 -8.82
C LEU A 452 1.83 -19.12 -9.73
N HIS A 453 1.89 -17.85 -9.32
CA HIS A 453 1.42 -16.73 -10.12
C HIS A 453 2.21 -16.61 -11.43
N ARG A 454 3.56 -16.67 -11.35
CA ARG A 454 4.42 -16.66 -12.54
C ARG A 454 4.24 -17.88 -13.45
N MET A 455 3.86 -19.02 -12.89
CA MET A 455 3.52 -20.22 -13.67
C MET A 455 2.15 -20.14 -14.35
N GLY A 456 1.32 -19.15 -14.01
CA GLY A 456 -0.04 -19.00 -14.51
C GLY A 456 -1.03 -20.01 -13.92
N VAL A 457 -0.70 -20.61 -12.78
CA VAL A 457 -1.53 -21.62 -12.10
C VAL A 457 -2.25 -21.06 -10.88
N ALA A 458 -1.75 -19.97 -10.28
CA ALA A 458 -2.29 -19.40 -9.05
C ALA A 458 -3.81 -19.14 -9.07
N THR A 459 -4.33 -18.55 -10.14
CA THR A 459 -5.77 -18.24 -10.25
C THR A 459 -6.65 -19.47 -10.43
N ARG A 460 -6.06 -20.65 -10.64
CA ARG A 460 -6.74 -21.94 -10.85
C ARG A 460 -6.52 -22.90 -9.67
N THR A 461 -5.81 -22.45 -8.65
CA THR A 461 -5.47 -23.21 -7.46
C THR A 461 -6.29 -22.66 -6.29
N ARG A 462 -6.82 -23.54 -5.45
CA ARG A 462 -7.38 -23.15 -4.14
C ARG A 462 -6.27 -23.13 -3.10
N TYR A 463 -6.40 -22.20 -2.17
CA TYR A 463 -5.46 -21.99 -1.09
C TYR A 463 -6.15 -22.26 0.23
N ASN A 464 -5.43 -22.89 1.15
CA ASN A 464 -5.87 -23.06 2.52
C ASN A 464 -4.66 -22.91 3.42
N MET A 465 -4.83 -22.19 4.52
CA MET A 465 -3.83 -22.03 5.58
C MET A 465 -4.41 -22.60 6.87
N ILE A 466 -3.66 -23.50 7.49
CA ILE A 466 -3.96 -23.98 8.84
C ILE A 466 -2.75 -23.63 9.70
N THR A 467 -3.02 -22.90 10.77
CA THR A 467 -2.01 -22.56 11.77
C THR A 467 -2.21 -23.46 12.98
N PHE A 468 -1.13 -23.92 13.60
CA PHE A 468 -1.20 -24.75 14.79
C PHE A 468 -0.21 -24.30 15.87
N SER A 469 -0.67 -24.39 17.12
CA SER A 469 0.12 -24.20 18.33
C SER A 469 -0.64 -24.88 19.47
N GLY A 470 -1.17 -24.15 20.46
CA GLY A 470 -2.12 -24.72 21.44
C GLY A 470 -3.52 -24.94 20.88
N ARG A 471 -3.80 -24.43 19.67
CA ARG A 471 -5.03 -24.69 18.90
C ARG A 471 -4.68 -24.81 17.43
N THR A 472 -5.46 -25.60 16.70
CA THR A 472 -5.36 -25.71 15.24
C THR A 472 -6.54 -24.98 14.60
N GLU A 473 -6.25 -23.98 13.79
CA GLU A 473 -7.27 -23.14 13.15
C GLU A 473 -7.01 -23.04 11.65
N ALA A 474 -8.07 -23.17 10.85
CA ALA A 474 -8.00 -23.16 9.40
C ALA A 474 -8.80 -21.97 8.83
N THR A 475 -8.30 -21.37 7.75
CA THR A 475 -9.03 -20.34 7.01
C THR A 475 -10.18 -20.92 6.18
N GLY A 476 -10.16 -22.23 5.96
CA GLY A 476 -10.97 -22.90 4.94
C GLY A 476 -10.40 -22.67 3.54
N GLU A 477 -10.93 -23.41 2.57
CA GLU A 477 -10.55 -23.25 1.16
C GLU A 477 -10.96 -21.84 0.66
N LYS A 478 -9.98 -21.12 0.11
CA LYS A 478 -10.16 -19.80 -0.49
C LYS A 478 -9.73 -19.81 -1.95
N ALA A 479 -10.49 -19.09 -2.76
CA ALA A 479 -10.07 -18.77 -4.13
C ALA A 479 -8.93 -17.75 -4.10
N TYR A 480 -8.25 -17.58 -5.24
CA TYR A 480 -7.18 -16.59 -5.37
C TYR A 480 -7.61 -15.16 -5.00
N ASP A 481 -8.87 -14.80 -5.26
CA ASP A 481 -9.42 -13.47 -4.95
C ASP A 481 -9.65 -13.25 -3.44
N ASP A 482 -9.87 -14.34 -2.69
CA ASP A 482 -10.10 -14.31 -1.24
C ASP A 482 -8.82 -14.47 -0.41
N ARG A 483 -7.64 -14.43 -1.06
CA ARG A 483 -6.33 -14.66 -0.42
C ARG A 483 -5.99 -13.68 0.70
N LEU A 484 -6.64 -12.51 0.76
CA LEU A 484 -6.45 -11.54 1.82
C LEU A 484 -6.80 -12.12 3.21
N GLN A 485 -7.82 -12.99 3.29
CA GLN A 485 -8.19 -13.63 4.56
C GLN A 485 -7.09 -14.57 5.05
N ILE A 486 -6.40 -15.26 4.13
CA ILE A 486 -5.25 -16.11 4.45
C ILE A 486 -4.09 -15.26 4.96
N LYS A 487 -3.75 -14.21 4.23
CA LYS A 487 -2.65 -13.31 4.60
C LYS A 487 -2.88 -12.66 5.96
N LYS A 488 -4.09 -12.13 6.21
CA LYS A 488 -4.47 -11.54 7.49
C LYS A 488 -4.23 -12.53 8.64
N ARG A 489 -4.66 -13.79 8.48
CA ARG A 489 -4.47 -14.84 9.48
C ARG A 489 -2.99 -15.12 9.76
N MET A 490 -2.18 -15.23 8.71
CA MET A 490 -0.75 -15.51 8.83
C MET A 490 0.05 -14.36 9.47
N LEU A 491 -0.36 -13.12 9.19
CA LEU A 491 0.31 -11.91 9.67
C LEU A 491 -0.14 -11.48 11.07
N GLN A 492 -1.08 -12.20 11.68
CA GLN A 492 -1.56 -12.00 13.04
C GLN A 492 -1.46 -13.32 13.86
N PRO A 493 -0.24 -13.87 14.05
CA PRO A 493 -0.04 -15.11 14.82
C PRO A 493 -0.27 -14.89 16.33
N GLU A 494 -0.81 -15.91 17.01
CA GLU A 494 -1.05 -15.88 18.47
C GLU A 494 0.16 -16.35 19.31
N PHE A 495 1.14 -17.03 18.70
CA PHE A 495 2.32 -17.60 19.37
C PHE A 495 2.02 -18.41 20.64
N GLY A 496 1.45 -19.61 20.45
CA GLY A 496 1.10 -20.51 21.55
C GLY A 496 2.31 -21.14 22.26
N ASN A 497 2.12 -21.55 23.53
CA ASN A 497 3.18 -22.20 24.32
C ASN A 497 3.32 -23.71 24.06
N THR A 498 2.37 -24.33 23.36
CA THR A 498 2.40 -25.74 22.98
C THR A 498 2.32 -25.89 21.46
N THR A 499 2.70 -27.07 20.97
CA THR A 499 2.73 -27.41 19.55
C THR A 499 1.87 -28.66 19.36
N GLU A 500 0.57 -28.47 19.18
CA GLU A 500 -0.45 -29.52 19.08
C GLU A 500 -1.25 -29.39 17.78
N ILE A 501 -1.55 -30.53 17.16
CA ILE A 501 -2.32 -30.59 15.91
C ILE A 501 -3.67 -31.28 16.16
N ASP A 502 -4.77 -30.61 15.83
CA ASP A 502 -6.09 -31.22 15.71
C ASP A 502 -6.24 -31.82 14.30
N VAL A 503 -6.08 -33.14 14.20
CA VAL A 503 -6.21 -33.87 12.93
C VAL A 503 -7.65 -33.82 12.41
N GLY A 504 -8.65 -33.61 13.26
CA GLY A 504 -10.02 -33.39 12.83
C GLY A 504 -10.15 -32.10 12.02
N VAL A 505 -9.48 -31.01 12.45
CA VAL A 505 -9.41 -29.76 11.66
C VAL A 505 -8.66 -30.01 10.35
N LEU A 506 -7.51 -30.68 10.39
CA LEU A 506 -6.72 -31.00 9.20
C LEU A 506 -7.53 -31.83 8.18
N ALA A 507 -8.16 -32.92 8.61
CA ALA A 507 -8.97 -33.79 7.77
C ALA A 507 -10.18 -33.06 7.15
N ARG A 508 -10.80 -32.14 7.89
CA ARG A 508 -11.92 -31.33 7.37
C ARG A 508 -11.49 -30.31 6.33
N ASN A 509 -10.23 -29.88 6.34
CA ASN A 509 -9.72 -28.75 5.57
C ASN A 509 -8.75 -29.15 4.45
N ALA A 510 -8.21 -30.37 4.48
CA ALA A 510 -7.38 -30.97 3.45
C ALA A 510 -8.11 -32.19 2.83
N ARG A 511 -9.33 -31.98 2.32
CA ARG A 511 -10.19 -33.09 1.84
C ARG A 511 -9.82 -33.60 0.46
N GLN A 512 -9.23 -32.76 -0.39
CA GLN A 512 -9.03 -33.12 -1.79
C GLN A 512 -7.86 -34.11 -1.96
N PRO A 513 -8.12 -35.29 -2.56
CA PRO A 513 -7.07 -36.20 -2.99
C PRO A 513 -6.18 -35.53 -4.05
N GLU A 514 -4.94 -36.00 -4.18
CA GLU A 514 -3.95 -35.48 -5.14
C GLU A 514 -3.60 -33.98 -4.95
N SER A 515 -3.95 -33.39 -3.81
CA SER A 515 -3.55 -32.03 -3.44
C SER A 515 -2.12 -31.99 -2.88
N VAL A 516 -1.49 -30.81 -2.96
CA VAL A 516 -0.21 -30.54 -2.31
C VAL A 516 -0.47 -30.13 -0.87
N LEU A 517 0.16 -30.81 0.08
CA LEU A 517 0.11 -30.47 1.50
C LEU A 517 1.52 -30.17 2.01
N MET A 518 1.75 -28.93 2.45
CA MET A 518 3.03 -28.50 3.02
C MET A 518 2.88 -28.18 4.51
N THR A 519 3.82 -28.68 5.31
CA THR A 519 3.90 -28.41 6.74
C THR A 519 5.25 -27.82 7.11
N ILE A 520 5.29 -26.85 8.02
CA ILE A 520 6.50 -26.18 8.48
C ILE A 520 6.47 -26.17 10.00
N SER A 521 7.50 -26.73 10.65
CA SER A 521 7.66 -26.72 12.11
C SER A 521 9.13 -26.73 12.49
N ASP A 522 9.44 -26.22 13.68
CA ASP A 522 10.79 -26.22 14.27
C ASP A 522 10.95 -27.16 15.46
N GLY A 523 9.92 -27.92 15.82
CA GLY A 523 9.91 -28.68 17.06
C GLY A 523 8.99 -29.89 17.08
N GLU A 524 8.93 -30.53 18.24
CA GLU A 524 8.14 -31.73 18.48
C GLU A 524 6.65 -31.41 18.57
N ILE A 525 5.83 -32.23 17.92
CA ILE A 525 4.37 -32.16 18.05
C ILE A 525 3.97 -32.94 19.30
N TRP A 526 3.50 -32.24 20.32
CA TRP A 526 3.32 -32.79 21.68
C TRP A 526 2.32 -33.94 21.72
N ASN A 527 1.30 -33.90 20.86
CA ASN A 527 0.28 -34.94 20.76
C ASN A 527 0.56 -35.96 19.65
N TRP A 528 1.79 -36.03 19.10
CA TRP A 528 2.13 -36.86 17.94
C TRP A 528 1.72 -38.32 18.11
N THR A 529 2.07 -38.93 19.24
CA THR A 529 1.78 -40.34 19.55
C THR A 529 0.31 -40.68 19.42
N ASP A 530 -0.57 -39.76 19.82
CA ASP A 530 -2.02 -39.94 19.79
C ASP A 530 -2.61 -39.72 18.39
N ILE A 531 -1.99 -38.85 17.59
CA ILE A 531 -2.54 -38.41 16.31
C ILE A 531 -1.90 -39.08 15.08
N LYS A 532 -0.77 -39.78 15.23
CA LYS A 532 0.06 -40.22 14.09
C LYS A 532 -0.71 -41.05 13.06
N ASP A 533 -1.58 -41.95 13.51
CA ASP A 533 -2.30 -42.88 12.62
C ASP A 533 -3.36 -42.14 11.81
N ASP A 534 -4.06 -41.19 12.43
CA ASP A 534 -5.04 -40.36 11.74
C ASP A 534 -4.33 -39.36 10.82
N PHE A 535 -3.20 -38.80 11.24
CA PHE A 535 -2.37 -37.92 10.41
C PHE A 535 -1.88 -38.65 9.15
N ARG A 536 -1.37 -39.89 9.31
CA ARG A 536 -0.98 -40.74 8.19
C ARG A 536 -2.10 -40.95 7.19
N ARG A 537 -3.34 -41.19 7.66
CA ARG A 537 -4.50 -41.33 6.76
C ARG A 537 -4.74 -40.05 5.97
N VAL A 538 -4.65 -38.88 6.61
CA VAL A 538 -4.90 -37.59 5.95
C VAL A 538 -3.86 -37.29 4.86
N ILE A 539 -2.59 -37.66 5.05
CA ILE A 539 -1.54 -37.35 4.07
C ILE A 539 -1.36 -38.42 2.98
N SER A 540 -1.90 -39.63 3.19
CA SER A 540 -1.62 -40.80 2.34
C SER A 540 -2.02 -40.67 0.87
N ASP A 541 -3.00 -39.82 0.56
CA ASP A 541 -3.52 -39.54 -0.77
C ASP A 541 -3.06 -38.18 -1.33
N LYS A 542 -2.02 -37.58 -0.75
CA LYS A 542 -1.55 -36.23 -1.05
C LYS A 542 -0.07 -36.19 -1.41
N PHE A 543 0.31 -35.17 -2.16
CA PHE A 543 1.71 -34.81 -2.30
C PHE A 543 2.16 -34.05 -1.05
N TYR A 544 2.71 -34.80 -0.10
CA TYR A 544 3.08 -34.28 1.22
C TYR A 544 4.56 -33.89 1.30
N VAL A 545 4.82 -32.67 1.78
CA VAL A 545 6.16 -32.16 2.07
C VAL A 545 6.20 -31.57 3.47
N HIS A 546 7.13 -32.03 4.29
CA HIS A 546 7.38 -31.49 5.62
C HIS A 546 8.72 -30.77 5.66
N PHE A 547 8.71 -29.52 6.08
CA PHE A 547 9.90 -28.71 6.35
C PHE A 547 10.17 -28.72 7.85
N GLN A 548 11.20 -29.45 8.26
CA GLN A 548 11.69 -29.47 9.63
C GLN A 548 12.82 -28.46 9.76
N ILE A 549 12.65 -27.48 10.65
CA ILE A 549 13.70 -26.55 11.05
C ILE A 549 14.40 -27.14 12.28
N GLY A 550 15.73 -27.19 12.26
CA GLY A 550 16.50 -27.73 13.38
C GLY A 550 16.60 -29.26 13.38
N GLU A 551 16.50 -29.87 14.57
CA GLU A 551 16.75 -31.29 14.79
C GLU A 551 15.59 -32.19 14.34
N ASP A 552 15.89 -33.47 14.07
CA ASP A 552 14.91 -34.48 13.69
C ASP A 552 14.03 -34.89 14.88
N THR A 553 12.72 -34.81 14.69
CA THR A 553 11.70 -35.25 15.67
C THR A 553 11.18 -36.65 15.36
N GLU A 554 10.45 -37.28 16.29
CA GLU A 554 9.75 -38.54 16.02
C GLU A 554 8.79 -38.40 14.82
N ALA A 555 8.08 -37.28 14.73
CA ALA A 555 7.20 -36.98 13.62
C ALA A 555 7.91 -36.98 12.27
N THR A 556 9.11 -36.39 12.17
CA THR A 556 9.89 -36.41 10.92
C THR A 556 10.24 -37.82 10.47
N ARG A 557 10.68 -38.68 11.39
CA ARG A 557 11.09 -40.06 11.09
C ARG A 557 9.90 -40.89 10.64
N ASP A 558 8.77 -40.72 11.31
CA ASP A 558 7.52 -41.39 10.96
C ASP A 558 7.04 -40.96 9.57
N ILE A 559 6.98 -39.65 9.29
CA ILE A 559 6.61 -39.11 7.98
C ILE A 559 7.49 -39.68 6.86
N GLU A 560 8.81 -39.71 7.07
CA GLU A 560 9.78 -40.25 6.11
C GLU A 560 9.55 -41.76 5.88
N SER A 561 9.28 -42.51 6.95
CA SER A 561 8.95 -43.95 6.86
C SER A 561 7.67 -44.25 6.08
N TRP A 562 6.73 -43.29 6.05
CA TRP A 562 5.48 -43.40 5.30
C TRP A 562 5.64 -43.00 3.82
N GLY A 563 6.83 -42.58 3.40
CA GLY A 563 7.13 -42.11 2.04
C GLY A 563 6.89 -40.62 1.82
N GLY A 564 6.65 -39.86 2.89
CA GLY A 564 6.55 -38.39 2.83
C GLY A 564 7.91 -37.74 2.55
N THR A 565 7.91 -36.60 1.85
CA THR A 565 9.16 -35.85 1.60
C THR A 565 9.50 -34.99 2.81
N VAL A 566 10.59 -35.28 3.51
CA VAL A 566 11.10 -34.46 4.62
C VAL A 566 12.28 -33.61 4.16
N VAL A 567 12.15 -32.29 4.29
CA VAL A 567 13.17 -31.31 3.97
C VAL A 567 13.74 -30.77 5.26
N ARG A 568 14.92 -31.27 5.63
CA ARG A 568 15.66 -30.81 6.80
C ARG A 568 16.33 -29.47 6.52
N ILE A 569 16.13 -28.51 7.41
CA ILE A 569 16.63 -27.15 7.29
C ILE A 569 17.39 -26.77 8.55
N THR A 570 18.70 -26.63 8.42
CA THR A 570 19.57 -26.12 9.50
C THR A 570 19.52 -24.59 9.60
N ASP A 571 19.23 -23.91 8.50
CA ASP A 571 19.12 -22.44 8.42
C ASP A 571 17.82 -22.08 7.70
N ALA A 572 16.86 -21.52 8.45
CA ALA A 572 15.52 -21.25 7.95
C ALA A 572 15.53 -20.30 6.74
N SER A 573 16.59 -19.51 6.53
CA SER A 573 16.75 -18.63 5.37
C SER A 573 16.76 -19.35 4.01
N GLN A 574 17.09 -20.64 3.99
CA GLN A 574 17.09 -21.45 2.78
C GLN A 574 15.70 -21.98 2.41
N MET A 575 14.74 -21.93 3.34
CA MET A 575 13.41 -22.51 3.21
C MET A 575 12.63 -21.96 2.01
N PRO A 576 12.55 -20.64 1.78
CA PRO A 576 11.74 -20.10 0.68
C PRO A 576 12.19 -20.64 -0.67
N LYS A 577 13.51 -20.69 -0.90
CA LYS A 577 14.08 -21.21 -2.15
C LYS A 577 13.78 -22.70 -2.34
N LYS A 578 14.00 -23.52 -1.31
CA LYS A 578 13.73 -24.97 -1.36
C LYS A 578 12.25 -25.25 -1.63
N ALA A 579 11.36 -24.52 -0.96
CA ALA A 579 9.92 -24.66 -1.15
C ALA A 579 9.47 -24.25 -2.55
N ILE A 580 10.01 -23.16 -3.10
CA ILE A 580 9.78 -22.75 -4.49
C ILE A 580 10.22 -23.86 -5.44
N ASP A 581 11.44 -24.38 -5.29
CA ASP A 581 11.99 -25.40 -6.19
C ASP A 581 11.15 -26.70 -6.16
N ILE A 582 10.75 -27.16 -4.97
CA ILE A 582 9.89 -28.35 -4.79
C ILE A 582 8.51 -28.12 -5.41
N THR A 583 7.89 -26.98 -5.14
CA THR A 583 6.58 -26.63 -5.71
C THR A 583 6.66 -26.61 -7.24
N GLN A 584 7.68 -25.94 -7.80
CA GLN A 584 7.86 -25.87 -9.25
C GLN A 584 8.06 -27.25 -9.86
N LYS A 585 8.86 -28.11 -9.22
CA LYS A 585 9.10 -29.47 -9.69
C LYS A 585 7.81 -30.28 -9.70
N PHE A 586 7.01 -30.21 -8.63
CA PHE A 586 5.72 -30.90 -8.54
C PHE A 586 4.78 -30.47 -9.67
N TYR A 587 4.52 -29.17 -9.82
CA TYR A 587 3.58 -28.68 -10.84
C TYR A 587 4.08 -28.94 -12.27
N ARG A 588 5.39 -29.01 -12.50
CA ARG A 588 5.97 -29.41 -13.79
C ARG A 588 5.75 -30.90 -14.06
N SER A 589 6.01 -31.77 -13.09
CA SER A 589 5.77 -33.21 -13.22
C SER A 589 4.28 -33.51 -13.40
N TYR A 590 3.41 -32.81 -12.68
CA TYR A 590 1.96 -32.94 -12.85
C TYR A 590 1.53 -32.50 -14.25
N ALA A 591 2.06 -31.38 -14.74
CA ALA A 591 1.79 -30.90 -16.08
C ALA A 591 2.32 -31.82 -17.19
N ALA A 592 3.40 -32.56 -16.93
CA ALA A 592 3.95 -33.56 -17.83
C ALA A 592 3.15 -34.89 -17.81
N GLY A 593 2.36 -35.13 -16.76
CA GLY A 593 1.64 -36.39 -16.53
C GLY A 593 2.48 -37.47 -15.86
N ASP A 594 3.61 -37.09 -15.24
CA ASP A 594 4.55 -38.00 -14.59
C ASP A 594 4.15 -38.34 -13.15
N THR A 595 3.35 -37.48 -12.52
CA THR A 595 2.76 -37.70 -11.20
C THR A 595 1.30 -38.12 -11.37
N ARG A 596 1.00 -39.35 -10.92
CA ARG A 596 -0.34 -39.81 -10.56
C ARG A 596 -0.41 -39.87 -9.04
#